data_AF-A0A2H5WWY6-F1
#
_entry.id   AF-A0A2H5WWY6-F1
#
_cell.length_a   1.000
_cell.length_b   1.000
_cell.length_c   1.000
_cell.angle_alpha   90.00
_cell.angle_beta   90.00
_cell.angle_gamma   90.00
#
_symmetry.space_group_name_H-M   'P 1'
#
loop_
_entity.id
_entity.type
_entity.pdbx_description
1 polymer ?
#
loop_
_entity_poly.entity_id
_entity_poly.type
_entity_poly.pdbx_seq_one_letter_code
_entity_poly.pdbx_strand_id
1 'polypeptide(L)'
;MGIENWARTLAQSLTRRLMHWISSLPVRARWHIREALSTLRTLPTTIREQVRQWRGQTVALPIEEQRALLAEFYERYEQLVEIICDAAFCENAAPFEAQYAALRPWLQRAYPHLRPYLIAHLNCDPSDEAVGVQTQGKPTDAFEALFCFETLEALIRADQGDLIGRIERTRSALYRYADYLRHWLE
;
A
#
# COMPACT_ATOMS: atom_id res chain seq x y z
N MET A 1 -29.57 12.17 11.45
CA MET A 1 -28.93 13.15 10.53
C MET A 1 -27.53 12.65 10.22
N GLY A 2 -27.40 12.05 9.04
CA GLY A 2 -26.59 10.84 8.87
C GLY A 2 -25.34 11.01 8.02
N ILE A 3 -24.57 9.94 8.07
CA ILE A 3 -23.37 9.56 7.29
C ILE A 3 -23.46 9.97 5.80
N GLU A 4 -24.67 10.12 5.26
CA GLU A 4 -24.96 10.64 3.91
C GLU A 4 -24.46 12.06 3.64
N ASN A 5 -24.40 12.94 4.65
CA ASN A 5 -23.89 14.31 4.49
C ASN A 5 -22.36 14.35 4.46
N TRP A 6 -21.71 13.41 5.16
CA TRP A 6 -20.25 13.25 5.22
C TRP A 6 -19.70 12.57 3.95
N ALA A 7 -20.44 11.60 3.40
CA ALA A 7 -20.14 10.99 2.11
C ALA A 7 -20.26 12.01 0.94
N ARG A 8 -21.21 12.95 1.03
CA ARG A 8 -21.39 14.01 0.02
C ARG A 8 -20.24 15.02 0.02
N THR A 9 -19.75 15.44 1.18
CA THR A 9 -18.64 16.40 1.29
C THR A 9 -17.29 15.79 0.87
N LEU A 10 -17.04 14.52 1.16
CA LEU A 10 -15.87 13.79 0.65
C LEU A 10 -15.92 13.55 -0.87
N ALA A 11 -17.10 13.19 -1.40
CA ALA A 11 -17.28 13.08 -2.85
C ALA A 11 -17.09 14.44 -3.56
N GLN A 12 -17.50 15.54 -2.93
CA GLN A 12 -17.33 16.90 -3.47
C GLN A 12 -15.88 17.41 -3.39
N SER A 13 -15.11 17.04 -2.37
CA SER A 13 -13.69 17.43 -2.25
C SER A 13 -12.78 16.63 -3.18
N LEU A 14 -13.05 15.33 -3.35
CA LEU A 14 -12.37 14.45 -4.31
C LEU A 14 -12.66 14.85 -5.76
N THR A 15 -13.91 15.20 -6.09
CA THR A 15 -14.28 15.66 -7.44
C THR A 15 -13.64 17.00 -7.79
N ARG A 16 -13.46 17.93 -6.84
CA ARG A 16 -12.77 19.21 -7.09
C ARG A 16 -11.29 19.03 -7.40
N ARG A 17 -10.56 18.15 -6.68
CA ARG A 17 -9.14 17.86 -6.97
C ARG A 17 -8.95 17.12 -8.29
N LEU A 18 -9.82 16.14 -8.59
CA LEU A 18 -9.83 15.45 -9.88
C LEU A 18 -10.14 16.39 -11.04
N MET A 19 -11.11 17.30 -10.89
CA MET A 19 -11.42 18.30 -11.92
C MET A 19 -10.25 19.26 -12.16
N HIS A 20 -9.54 19.70 -11.11
CA HIS A 20 -8.34 20.53 -11.27
C HIS A 20 -7.22 19.79 -12.00
N TRP A 21 -7.01 18.50 -11.73
CA TRP A 21 -6.01 17.70 -12.43
C TRP A 21 -6.39 17.38 -13.89
N ILE A 22 -7.68 17.11 -14.15
CA ILE A 22 -8.19 16.98 -15.52
C ILE A 22 -8.10 18.33 -16.25
N SER A 23 -8.05 19.45 -15.52
CA SER A 23 -7.99 20.77 -16.12
C SER A 23 -6.60 21.16 -16.68
N SER A 24 -5.55 20.48 -16.28
CA SER A 24 -4.19 20.70 -16.79
C SER A 24 -3.83 19.81 -17.99
N LEU A 25 -4.73 18.90 -18.40
CA LEU A 25 -4.49 17.99 -19.53
C LEU A 25 -4.87 18.62 -20.89
N PRO A 26 -4.19 18.22 -21.99
CA PRO A 26 -4.51 18.68 -23.34
C PRO A 26 -5.97 18.33 -23.70
N VAL A 27 -6.60 19.20 -24.50
CA VAL A 27 -8.06 19.18 -24.77
C VAL A 27 -8.54 17.83 -25.31
N ARG A 28 -7.72 17.12 -26.10
CA ARG A 28 -8.03 15.77 -26.61
C ARG A 28 -8.12 14.72 -25.50
N ALA A 29 -7.20 14.76 -24.53
CA ALA A 29 -7.22 13.85 -23.38
C ALA A 29 -8.42 14.13 -22.46
N ARG A 30 -8.79 15.40 -22.28
CA ARG A 30 -10.01 15.80 -21.55
C ARG A 30 -11.29 15.25 -22.16
N TRP A 31 -11.38 15.23 -23.49
CA TRP A 31 -12.53 14.67 -24.21
C TRP A 31 -12.64 13.16 -23.99
N HIS A 32 -11.55 12.41 -24.18
CA HIS A 32 -11.55 10.95 -23.96
C HIS A 32 -11.83 10.56 -22.52
N ILE A 33 -11.31 11.32 -21.53
CA ILE A 33 -11.60 11.07 -20.11
C ILE A 33 -13.08 11.38 -19.81
N ARG A 34 -13.66 12.45 -20.38
CA ARG A 34 -15.09 12.75 -20.21
C ARG A 34 -15.98 11.68 -20.83
N GLU A 35 -15.63 11.20 -22.00
CA GLU A 35 -16.35 10.17 -22.72
C GLU A 35 -16.28 8.84 -21.95
N ALA A 36 -15.09 8.44 -21.48
CA ALA A 36 -14.90 7.28 -20.62
C ALA A 36 -15.63 7.41 -19.26
N LEU A 37 -15.66 8.59 -18.65
CA LEU A 37 -16.40 8.81 -17.40
C LEU A 37 -17.91 8.79 -17.61
N SER A 38 -18.39 9.20 -18.78
CA SER A 38 -19.82 9.14 -19.12
C SER A 38 -20.27 7.70 -19.35
N THR A 39 -19.47 6.90 -20.04
CA THR A 39 -19.73 5.47 -20.25
C THR A 39 -19.66 4.70 -18.93
N LEU A 40 -18.73 5.03 -18.04
CA LEU A 40 -18.64 4.47 -16.68
C LEU A 40 -19.89 4.79 -15.82
N ARG A 41 -20.50 5.97 -16.00
CA ARG A 41 -21.72 6.35 -15.27
C ARG A 41 -22.98 5.67 -15.79
N THR A 42 -22.99 5.28 -17.07
CA THR A 42 -24.11 4.56 -17.70
C THR A 42 -23.94 3.05 -17.63
N LEU A 43 -22.90 2.52 -16.97
CA LEU A 43 -22.72 1.09 -16.84
C LEU A 43 -23.90 0.45 -16.10
N PRO A 44 -24.56 -0.56 -16.70
CA PRO A 44 -25.60 -1.36 -16.06
C PRO A 44 -25.15 -1.88 -14.70
N THR A 45 -26.10 -2.04 -13.77
CA THR A 45 -25.84 -2.57 -12.43
C THR A 45 -25.12 -3.93 -12.46
N THR A 46 -25.37 -4.73 -13.48
CA THR A 46 -24.68 -6.00 -13.74
C THR A 46 -23.18 -5.86 -13.95
N ILE A 47 -22.70 -4.80 -14.61
CA ILE A 47 -21.26 -4.55 -14.77
C ILE A 47 -20.65 -4.04 -13.47
N ARG A 48 -21.39 -3.25 -12.69
CA ARG A 48 -20.95 -2.81 -11.36
C ARG A 48 -20.83 -3.99 -10.39
N GLU A 49 -21.78 -4.91 -10.47
CA GLU A 49 -21.78 -6.17 -9.72
C GLU A 49 -20.69 -7.11 -10.22
N GLN A 50 -20.45 -7.23 -11.52
CA GLN A 50 -19.32 -7.99 -12.07
C GLN A 50 -17.98 -7.39 -11.66
N VAL A 51 -17.79 -6.07 -11.69
CA VAL A 51 -16.57 -5.43 -11.19
C VAL A 51 -16.41 -5.65 -9.69
N ARG A 52 -17.50 -5.65 -8.93
CA ARG A 52 -17.49 -5.96 -7.48
C ARG A 52 -17.21 -7.45 -7.23
N GLN A 53 -17.73 -8.33 -8.07
CA GLN A 53 -17.51 -9.77 -8.05
C GLN A 53 -16.09 -10.11 -8.48
N TRP A 54 -15.52 -9.45 -9.49
CA TRP A 54 -14.10 -9.54 -9.90
C TRP A 54 -13.15 -8.92 -8.88
N ARG A 55 -13.58 -7.90 -8.14
CA ARG A 55 -12.84 -7.41 -6.96
C ARG A 55 -12.86 -8.40 -5.80
N GLY A 56 -13.90 -9.23 -5.69
CA GLY A 56 -13.97 -10.33 -4.73
C GLY A 56 -13.31 -11.62 -5.21
N GLN A 57 -13.25 -11.81 -6.53
CA GLN A 57 -12.55 -12.87 -7.26
C GLN A 57 -11.28 -12.28 -7.85
N THR A 58 -10.37 -11.78 -7.02
CA THR A 58 -8.98 -11.65 -7.44
C THR A 58 -8.55 -13.03 -7.90
N VAL A 59 -8.32 -13.20 -9.20
CA VAL A 59 -7.71 -14.42 -9.74
C VAL A 59 -6.44 -14.61 -8.95
N ALA A 60 -6.42 -15.60 -8.06
CA ALA A 60 -5.24 -15.88 -7.25
C ALA A 60 -4.11 -16.16 -8.24
N LEU A 61 -2.98 -15.47 -8.03
CA LEU A 61 -1.80 -15.69 -8.85
C LEU A 61 -1.43 -17.19 -8.75
N PRO A 62 -0.93 -17.82 -9.81
CA PRO A 62 -0.30 -19.13 -9.71
C PRO A 62 0.75 -19.16 -8.59
N ILE A 63 0.93 -20.29 -7.92
CA ILE A 63 1.82 -20.42 -6.76
C ILE A 63 3.26 -20.02 -7.13
N GLU A 64 3.69 -20.35 -8.34
CA GLU A 64 5.00 -20.00 -8.91
C GLU A 64 5.17 -18.48 -9.08
N GLU A 65 4.13 -17.79 -9.56
CA GLU A 65 4.11 -16.34 -9.67
C GLU A 65 4.11 -15.67 -8.29
N GLN A 66 3.37 -16.23 -7.33
CA GLN A 66 3.41 -15.79 -5.93
C GLN A 66 4.83 -15.92 -5.34
N ARG A 67 5.53 -17.03 -5.61
CA ARG A 67 6.92 -17.25 -5.16
C ARG A 67 7.89 -16.26 -5.77
N ALA A 68 7.81 -16.03 -7.08
CA ALA A 68 8.68 -15.07 -7.77
C ALA A 68 8.47 -13.66 -7.21
N LEU A 69 7.21 -13.24 -7.07
CA LEU A 69 6.86 -11.94 -6.51
C LEU A 69 7.30 -11.81 -5.05
N LEU A 70 7.11 -12.86 -4.24
CA LEU A 70 7.56 -12.87 -2.84
C LEU A 70 9.08 -12.76 -2.72
N ALA A 71 9.84 -13.46 -3.57
CA ALA A 71 11.30 -13.42 -3.56
C ALA A 71 11.82 -12.01 -3.90
N GLU A 72 11.30 -11.40 -4.97
CA GLU A 72 11.67 -10.03 -5.34
C GLU A 72 11.28 -9.02 -4.25
N PHE A 73 10.08 -9.17 -3.69
CA PHE A 73 9.63 -8.32 -2.59
C PHE A 73 10.49 -8.48 -1.33
N TYR A 74 10.85 -9.71 -0.97
CA TYR A 74 11.69 -10.00 0.19
C TYR A 74 13.06 -9.33 0.06
N GLU A 75 13.71 -9.43 -1.10
CA GLU A 75 15.01 -8.79 -1.34
C GLU A 75 14.94 -7.26 -1.16
N ARG A 76 13.93 -6.62 -1.76
CA ARG A 76 13.71 -5.17 -1.64
C ARG A 76 13.29 -4.76 -0.25
N TYR A 77 12.53 -5.60 0.45
CA TYR A 77 12.11 -5.36 1.82
C TYR A 77 13.31 -5.42 2.78
N GLU A 78 14.21 -6.39 2.63
CA GLU A 78 15.41 -6.48 3.47
C GLU A 78 16.36 -5.29 3.24
N GLN A 79 16.48 -4.80 2.01
CA GLN A 79 17.19 -3.53 1.72
C GLN A 79 16.58 -2.34 2.49
N LEU A 80 15.24 -2.28 2.59
CA LEU A 80 14.58 -1.23 3.36
C LEU A 80 14.90 -1.37 4.86
N VAL A 81 14.85 -2.59 5.39
CA VAL A 81 15.14 -2.84 6.80
C VAL A 81 16.58 -2.45 7.15
N GLU A 82 17.54 -2.81 6.30
CA GLU A 82 18.95 -2.41 6.46
C GLU A 82 19.09 -0.88 6.54
N ILE A 83 18.50 -0.16 5.57
CA ILE A 83 18.48 1.31 5.56
C ILE A 83 17.89 1.89 6.85
N ILE A 84 16.76 1.34 7.32
CA ILE A 84 16.10 1.81 8.55
C ILE A 84 16.99 1.58 9.77
N CYS A 85 17.57 0.37 9.89
CA CYS A 85 18.43 0.00 11.00
C CYS A 85 19.70 0.85 11.03
N ASP A 86 20.35 1.07 9.89
CA ASP A 86 21.56 1.88 9.79
C ASP A 86 21.28 3.34 10.15
N ALA A 87 20.20 3.90 9.63
CA ALA A 87 19.80 5.27 9.94
C ALA A 87 19.42 5.45 11.42
N ALA A 88 18.73 4.47 12.01
CA ALA A 88 18.41 4.48 13.43
C ALA A 88 19.67 4.35 14.31
N PHE A 89 20.61 3.48 13.93
CA PHE A 89 21.88 3.29 14.64
C PHE A 89 22.78 4.53 14.57
N CYS A 90 22.85 5.19 13.42
CA CYS A 90 23.63 6.41 13.24
C CYS A 90 22.96 7.68 13.80
N GLU A 91 21.73 7.57 14.31
CA GLU A 91 20.87 8.69 14.72
C GLU A 91 20.75 9.79 13.64
N ASN A 92 20.95 9.42 12.38
CA ASN A 92 20.99 10.34 11.25
C ASN A 92 20.53 9.64 9.97
N ALA A 93 19.39 10.08 9.44
CA ALA A 93 18.79 9.55 8.22
C ALA A 93 19.42 10.11 6.93
N ALA A 94 20.09 11.26 6.98
CA ALA A 94 20.50 12.01 5.80
C ALA A 94 21.34 11.21 4.78
N PRO A 95 22.30 10.34 5.19
CA PRO A 95 23.06 9.52 4.24
C PRO A 95 22.21 8.50 3.46
N PHE A 96 21.06 8.11 4.02
CA PHE A 96 20.24 7.01 3.52
C PHE A 96 18.93 7.47 2.85
N GLU A 97 18.56 8.75 2.98
CA GLU A 97 17.33 9.31 2.40
C GLU A 97 17.19 9.05 0.89
N ALA A 98 18.27 9.17 0.13
CA ALA A 98 18.23 8.93 -1.32
C ALA A 98 17.88 7.47 -1.65
N GLN A 99 18.41 6.52 -0.87
CA GLN A 99 18.13 5.10 -1.05
C GLN A 99 16.69 4.77 -0.63
N TYR A 100 16.25 5.31 0.51
CA TYR A 100 14.88 5.21 0.97
C TYR A 100 13.88 5.75 -0.07
N ALA A 101 14.12 6.96 -0.59
CA ALA A 101 13.27 7.60 -1.59
C ALA A 101 13.20 6.82 -2.91
N ALA A 102 14.26 6.12 -3.29
CA ALA A 102 14.27 5.25 -4.47
C ALA A 102 13.50 3.93 -4.24
N LEU A 103 13.62 3.36 -3.04
CA LEU A 103 13.07 2.05 -2.71
C LEU A 103 11.58 2.10 -2.34
N ARG A 104 11.15 3.13 -1.58
CA ARG A 104 9.79 3.27 -1.06
C ARG A 104 8.70 3.17 -2.14
N PRO A 105 8.79 3.87 -3.29
CA PRO A 105 7.75 3.82 -4.31
C PRO A 105 7.61 2.45 -4.98
N TRP A 106 8.68 1.63 -4.96
CA TRP A 106 8.60 0.26 -5.43
C TRP A 106 7.81 -0.60 -4.43
N LEU A 107 8.15 -0.55 -3.15
CA LEU A 107 7.46 -1.30 -2.09
C LEU A 107 5.97 -0.94 -2.00
N GLN A 108 5.64 0.35 -2.08
CA GLN A 108 4.24 0.83 -2.08
C GLN A 108 3.42 0.31 -3.27
N ARG A 109 4.06 0.03 -4.41
CA ARG A 109 3.40 -0.53 -5.60
C ARG A 109 3.33 -2.06 -5.56
N ALA A 110 4.38 -2.71 -5.07
CA ALA A 110 4.46 -4.17 -5.01
C ALA A 110 3.58 -4.75 -3.90
N TYR A 111 3.57 -4.13 -2.72
CA TYR A 111 2.88 -4.67 -1.53
C TYR A 111 1.38 -4.95 -1.75
N PRO A 112 0.57 -4.08 -2.40
CA PRO A 112 -0.84 -4.37 -2.65
C PRO A 112 -1.11 -5.69 -3.39
N HIS A 113 -0.16 -6.19 -4.18
CA HIS A 113 -0.27 -7.47 -4.88
C HIS A 113 0.00 -8.67 -3.96
N LEU A 114 0.85 -8.52 -2.95
CA LEU A 114 1.16 -9.56 -1.97
C LEU A 114 0.27 -9.52 -0.74
N ARG A 115 -0.27 -8.35 -0.40
CA ARG A 115 -1.08 -8.12 0.80
C ARG A 115 -2.20 -9.14 1.01
N PRO A 116 -3.00 -9.54 0.01
CA PRO A 116 -4.07 -10.52 0.21
C PRO A 116 -3.57 -11.87 0.74
N TYR A 117 -2.33 -12.24 0.43
CA TYR A 117 -1.71 -13.49 0.86
C TYR A 117 -0.96 -13.32 2.19
N LEU A 118 -0.20 -12.22 2.34
CA LEU A 118 0.59 -11.95 3.53
C LEU A 118 -0.24 -11.62 4.77
N ILE A 119 -1.40 -10.97 4.60
CA ILE A 119 -2.21 -10.51 5.73
C ILE A 119 -2.68 -11.65 6.63
N ALA A 120 -2.88 -12.85 6.08
CA ALA A 120 -3.25 -14.04 6.84
C ALA A 120 -2.11 -14.56 7.74
N HIS A 121 -0.87 -14.18 7.44
CA HIS A 121 0.34 -14.58 8.18
C HIS A 121 0.88 -13.46 9.07
N LEU A 122 0.36 -12.25 8.93
CA LEU A 122 0.78 -11.07 9.66
C LEU A 122 0.07 -10.99 11.02
N ASN A 123 0.87 -10.84 12.08
CA ASN A 123 0.34 -10.48 13.38
C ASN A 123 0.00 -8.98 13.38
N CYS A 124 -1.28 -8.62 13.36
CA CYS A 124 -1.71 -7.23 13.42
C CYS A 124 -1.54 -6.65 14.83
N ASP A 125 -1.11 -5.39 14.92
CA ASP A 125 -0.96 -4.65 16.16
C ASP A 125 -1.64 -3.28 16.04
N PRO A 126 -2.42 -2.83 17.04
CA PRO A 126 -3.09 -1.53 17.01
C PRO A 126 -2.16 -0.33 16.81
N SER A 127 -0.88 -0.43 17.20
CA SER A 127 0.13 0.61 16.97
C SER A 127 0.34 0.89 15.48
N ASP A 128 0.26 -0.14 14.63
CA ASP A 128 0.46 -0.02 13.18
C ASP A 128 -0.74 0.70 12.52
N GLU A 129 -1.95 0.45 13.00
CA GLU A 129 -3.14 1.15 12.55
C GLU A 129 -3.09 2.64 12.93
N ALA A 130 -2.63 2.94 14.16
CA ALA A 130 -2.51 4.30 14.66
C ALA A 130 -1.54 5.14 13.81
N VAL A 131 -0.41 4.57 13.39
CA VAL A 131 0.56 5.23 12.50
C VAL A 131 -0.11 5.67 11.19
N GLY A 132 -0.89 4.79 10.56
CA GLY A 132 -1.61 5.10 9.33
C GLY A 132 -2.67 6.18 9.52
N VAL A 133 -3.44 6.11 10.60
CA VAL A 133 -4.47 7.11 10.89
C VAL A 133 -3.85 8.49 11.08
N GLN A 134 -2.73 8.58 11.79
CA GLN A 134 -2.02 9.84 12.02
C GLN A 134 -1.35 10.38 10.74
N THR A 135 -0.78 9.50 9.91
CA THR A 135 0.08 9.91 8.78
C THR A 135 -0.70 10.04 7.46
N GLN A 136 -1.65 9.14 7.21
CA GLN A 136 -2.38 9.03 5.93
C GLN A 136 -3.90 9.19 6.08
N GLY A 137 -4.44 9.27 7.30
CA GLY A 137 -5.87 9.36 7.56
C GLY A 137 -6.64 8.05 7.31
N LYS A 138 -5.94 6.91 7.25
CA LYS A 138 -6.52 5.58 7.10
C LYS A 138 -5.72 4.55 7.92
N PRO A 139 -6.34 3.49 8.46
CA PRO A 139 -5.60 2.43 9.14
C PRO A 139 -4.63 1.76 8.17
N THR A 140 -3.46 1.38 8.69
CA THR A 140 -2.40 0.66 7.98
C THR A 140 -2.04 -0.63 8.70
N ASP A 141 -1.55 -1.62 7.97
CA ASP A 141 -0.86 -2.77 8.55
C ASP A 141 0.63 -2.49 8.80
N ALA A 142 1.33 -3.46 9.42
CA ALA A 142 2.74 -3.33 9.78
C ALA A 142 3.66 -3.05 8.59
N PHE A 143 3.37 -3.58 7.39
CA PHE A 143 4.15 -3.28 6.20
C PHE A 143 3.91 -1.85 5.76
N GLU A 144 2.64 -1.48 5.58
CA GLU A 144 2.26 -0.12 5.18
C GLU A 144 2.85 0.93 6.12
N ALA A 145 2.87 0.67 7.44
CA ALA A 145 3.43 1.54 8.45
C ALA A 145 4.97 1.76 8.31
N LEU A 146 5.72 0.82 7.73
CA LEU A 146 7.17 0.98 7.49
C LEU A 146 7.50 1.89 6.30
N PHE A 147 6.58 2.00 5.34
CA PHE A 147 6.81 2.79 4.12
C PHE A 147 5.70 3.80 3.84
N CYS A 148 4.93 4.21 4.85
CA CYS A 148 3.90 5.24 4.71
C CYS A 148 4.45 6.67 4.76
N PHE A 149 5.65 6.86 5.31
CA PHE A 149 6.29 8.17 5.48
C PHE A 149 7.00 8.65 4.22
N GLU A 150 7.04 9.97 4.03
CA GLU A 150 7.69 10.56 2.85
C GLU A 150 9.22 10.60 2.96
N THR A 151 9.75 10.62 4.18
CA THR A 151 11.20 10.65 4.43
C THR A 151 11.56 9.61 5.49
N LEU A 152 12.80 9.14 5.44
CA LEU A 152 13.32 8.20 6.43
C LEU A 152 13.42 8.86 7.81
N GLU A 153 13.80 10.14 7.85
CA GLU A 153 13.81 10.94 9.07
C GLU A 153 12.43 11.01 9.73
N ALA A 154 11.36 11.18 8.94
CA ALA A 154 10.01 11.22 9.48
C ALA A 154 9.59 9.86 10.06
N LEU A 155 9.97 8.76 9.40
CA LEU A 155 9.74 7.41 9.91
C LEU A 155 10.43 7.18 11.26
N ILE A 156 11.72 7.52 11.36
CA ILE A 156 12.51 7.33 12.59
C ILE A 156 12.01 8.24 13.71
N ARG A 157 11.69 9.51 13.41
CA ARG A 157 11.14 10.45 14.41
C ARG A 157 9.76 10.04 14.91
N ALA A 158 8.96 9.41 14.06
CA ALA A 158 7.64 8.89 14.44
C ALA A 158 7.73 7.58 15.25
N ASP A 159 8.91 6.97 15.37
CA ASP A 159 9.10 5.78 16.18
C ASP A 159 8.88 6.11 17.66
N GLN A 160 8.00 5.33 18.29
CA GLN A 160 7.72 5.38 19.72
C GLN A 160 8.29 4.15 20.45
N GLY A 161 9.25 3.45 19.82
CA GLY A 161 9.86 2.21 20.31
C GLY A 161 9.28 0.94 19.66
N ASP A 162 8.36 1.08 18.71
CA ASP A 162 7.65 -0.03 18.07
C ASP A 162 8.29 -0.46 16.74
N LEU A 163 9.26 0.30 16.22
CA LEU A 163 9.83 0.07 14.89
C LEU A 163 10.51 -1.30 14.74
N ILE A 164 11.28 -1.74 15.73
CA ILE A 164 11.92 -3.06 15.73
C ILE A 164 10.86 -4.16 15.75
N GLY A 165 9.87 -4.06 16.66
CA GLY A 165 8.78 -5.03 16.75
C GLY A 165 7.98 -5.13 15.45
N ARG A 166 7.74 -3.98 14.79
CA ARG A 166 7.09 -3.93 13.48
C ARG A 166 7.91 -4.69 12.42
N ILE A 167 9.22 -4.46 12.35
CA ILE A 167 10.14 -5.15 11.42
C ILE A 167 10.13 -6.67 11.66
N GLU A 168 10.14 -7.11 12.92
CA GLU A 168 10.10 -8.53 13.27
C GLU A 168 8.77 -9.17 12.87
N ARG A 169 7.64 -8.49 13.07
CA ARG A 169 6.31 -8.97 12.66
C ARG A 169 6.21 -9.13 11.15
N THR A 170 6.69 -8.15 10.37
CA THR A 170 6.68 -8.21 8.91
C THR A 170 7.65 -9.27 8.37
N ARG A 171 8.86 -9.41 8.92
CA ARG A 171 9.78 -10.52 8.59
C ARG A 171 9.16 -11.88 8.88
N SER A 172 8.56 -12.04 10.05
CA SER A 172 7.87 -13.28 10.44
C SER A 172 6.73 -13.63 9.49
N ALA A 173 5.97 -12.64 9.01
CA ALA A 173 4.91 -12.85 8.03
C ALA A 173 5.47 -13.34 6.68
N LEU A 174 6.57 -12.74 6.21
CA LEU A 174 7.26 -13.18 4.99
C LEU A 174 7.75 -14.63 5.12
N TYR A 175 8.36 -14.99 6.24
CA TYR A 175 8.83 -16.36 6.48
C TYR A 175 7.68 -17.36 6.53
N ARG A 176 6.64 -17.10 7.32
CA ARG A 176 5.45 -17.98 7.41
C ARG A 176 4.80 -18.21 6.05
N TYR A 177 4.71 -17.16 5.24
CA TYR A 177 4.13 -17.27 3.91
C TYR A 177 5.07 -17.99 2.93
N ALA A 178 6.37 -17.73 2.98
CA ALA A 178 7.35 -18.49 2.19
C ALA A 178 7.31 -19.98 2.54
N ASP A 179 7.18 -20.32 3.82
CA ASP A 179 7.05 -21.69 4.30
C ASP A 179 5.75 -22.33 3.79
N TYR A 180 4.64 -21.61 3.86
CA TYR A 180 3.36 -22.03 3.27
C TYR A 180 3.52 -22.37 1.78
N LEU A 181 4.13 -21.48 0.99
CA LEU A 181 4.33 -21.72 -0.45
C LEU A 181 5.23 -22.92 -0.75
N ARG A 182 6.16 -23.29 0.14
CA ARG A 182 6.98 -24.51 -0.03
C ARG A 182 6.15 -25.78 0.15
N HIS A 183 5.28 -25.84 1.15
CA HIS A 183 4.45 -27.01 1.42
C HIS A 183 3.45 -27.34 0.29
N TRP A 184 3.08 -26.37 -0.55
CA TRP A 184 2.16 -26.58 -1.68
C TRP A 184 2.81 -27.06 -2.97
N LEU A 185 4.15 -27.11 -3.01
CA LEU A 185 4.92 -27.56 -4.19
C LEU A 185 5.64 -28.90 -3.97
N GLU A 186 5.51 -29.47 -2.77
CA GLU A 186 5.89 -30.85 -2.45
C GLU A 186 4.75 -31.81 -2.78
#